data_AF-T0Y5R5-F1
#
_entry.id   AF-T0Y5R5-F1
#
_cell.length_a   1.000
_cell.length_b   1.000
_cell.length_c   1.000
_cell.angle_alpha   90.00
_cell.angle_beta   90.00
_cell.angle_gamma   90.00
#
_symmetry.space_group_name_H-M   'P 1'
#
loop_
_entity.id
_entity.type
_entity.pdbx_description
1 polymer ?
#
loop_
_entity_poly.entity_id
_entity_poly.type
_entity_poly.pdbx_seq_one_letter_code
_entity_poly.pdbx_strand_id
1 'polypeptide(L)'
;MMDEKEFDRRLVAAAFDVIAARGWRRFSVAVAARSADLPLDQARLRFPRKVSVLIRFGRLADAAALAAVSREGGAAPAERPAEMPGEMPEEMPEEMPGEMAVRDRLFEMLMRRFDV
;
A
#
# COMPACT_ATOMS: atom_id res chain seq x y z
N MET A 1 20.78 -16.86 2.09
CA MET A 1 19.85 -16.34 3.12
C MET A 1 18.88 -15.41 2.42
N MET A 2 17.58 -15.59 2.60
CA MET A 2 16.57 -14.75 1.93
C MET A 2 16.63 -13.33 2.50
N ASP A 3 16.57 -12.30 1.64
CA ASP A 3 16.51 -10.93 2.12
C ASP A 3 15.19 -10.69 2.87
N GLU A 4 15.26 -9.87 3.91
CA GLU A 4 14.13 -9.54 4.77
C GLU A 4 12.98 -8.88 4.00
N LYS A 5 13.29 -7.99 3.04
CA LYS A 5 12.27 -7.31 2.24
C LYS A 5 11.60 -8.28 1.27
N GLU A 6 12.36 -9.23 0.75
CA GLU A 6 11.83 -10.27 -0.14
C GLU A 6 10.92 -11.24 0.61
N PHE A 7 11.31 -11.64 1.83
CA PHE A 7 10.46 -12.42 2.72
C PHE A 7 9.12 -11.70 2.97
N ASP A 8 9.17 -10.40 3.30
CA ASP A 8 7.97 -9.61 3.57
C ASP A 8 7.07 -9.51 2.35
N ARG A 9 7.65 -9.22 1.18
CA ARG A 9 6.88 -9.14 -0.08
C ARG A 9 6.16 -10.44 -0.35
N ARG A 10 6.85 -11.58 -0.25
CA ARG A 10 6.23 -12.90 -0.49
C ARG A 10 5.12 -13.20 0.50
N LEU A 11 5.32 -12.92 1.79
CA LEU A 11 4.30 -13.18 2.79
C LEU A 11 3.09 -12.25 2.64
N VAL A 12 3.32 -10.98 2.34
CA VAL A 12 2.26 -9.99 2.10
C VAL A 12 1.44 -10.38 0.87
N ALA A 13 2.09 -10.72 -0.25
CA ALA A 13 1.41 -11.17 -1.46
C ALA A 13 0.53 -12.40 -1.19
N ALA A 14 1.10 -13.46 -0.59
CA ALA A 14 0.35 -14.67 -0.26
C ALA A 14 -0.79 -14.42 0.75
N ALA A 15 -0.62 -13.47 1.67
CA ALA A 15 -1.69 -13.06 2.57
C ALA A 15 -2.87 -12.47 1.78
N PHE A 16 -2.62 -11.57 0.83
CA PHE A 16 -3.67 -10.99 -0.01
C PHE A 16 -4.35 -12.05 -0.89
N ASP A 17 -3.62 -13.03 -1.43
CA ASP A 17 -4.23 -14.13 -2.17
C ASP A 17 -5.20 -14.95 -1.30
N VAL A 18 -4.78 -15.28 -0.08
CA VAL A 18 -5.60 -16.01 0.89
C VAL A 18 -6.83 -15.18 1.31
N ILE A 19 -6.65 -13.89 1.56
CA ILE A 19 -7.72 -12.96 1.94
C ILE A 19 -8.71 -12.79 0.78
N ALA A 20 -8.24 -12.68 -0.46
CA ALA A 20 -9.07 -12.57 -1.66
C ALA A 20 -9.88 -13.85 -1.90
N ALA A 21 -9.28 -15.02 -1.68
CA ALA A 21 -9.97 -16.30 -1.87
C ALA A 21 -10.94 -16.65 -0.73
N ARG A 22 -10.59 -16.35 0.53
CA ARG A 22 -11.28 -16.93 1.71
C ARG A 22 -11.81 -15.90 2.72
N GLY A 23 -11.51 -14.62 2.52
CA GLY A 23 -11.86 -13.53 3.41
C GLY A 23 -10.96 -13.44 4.64
N TRP A 24 -11.12 -12.34 5.40
CA TRP A 24 -10.30 -12.02 6.57
C TRP A 24 -10.53 -12.96 7.76
N ARG A 25 -11.75 -13.49 7.91
CA ARG A 25 -12.10 -14.41 8.98
C ARG A 25 -11.29 -15.70 8.91
N ARG A 26 -11.05 -16.22 7.70
CA ARG A 26 -10.26 -17.44 7.44
C ARG A 26 -8.77 -17.18 7.20
N PHE A 27 -8.34 -15.92 7.18
CA PHE A 27 -6.94 -15.56 7.06
C PHE A 27 -6.17 -15.76 8.38
N SER A 28 -4.92 -16.23 8.28
CA SER A 28 -3.92 -16.13 9.34
C SER A 28 -2.52 -16.10 8.72
N VAL A 29 -1.55 -15.54 9.44
CA VAL A 29 -0.13 -15.52 9.03
C VAL A 29 0.40 -16.92 8.76
N ALA A 30 -0.05 -17.92 9.54
CA ALA A 30 0.33 -19.32 9.32
C ALA A 30 -0.20 -19.89 8.00
N VAL A 31 -1.40 -19.50 7.56
CA VAL A 31 -1.94 -19.94 6.27
C VAL A 31 -1.16 -19.28 5.13
N ALA A 32 -0.88 -17.98 5.22
CA ALA A 32 -0.10 -17.26 4.22
C ALA A 32 1.35 -17.78 4.11
N ALA A 33 2.00 -18.05 5.24
CA ALA A 33 3.35 -18.62 5.26
C ALA A 33 3.39 -19.99 4.56
N ARG A 34 2.41 -20.86 4.84
CA ARG A 34 2.30 -22.17 4.17
C ARG A 34 2.05 -22.05 2.67
N SER A 35 1.18 -21.14 2.23
CA SER A 35 0.94 -20.95 0.79
C SER A 35 2.15 -20.36 0.05
N ALA A 36 3.03 -19.65 0.76
CA ALA A 36 4.25 -19.04 0.21
C ALA A 36 5.50 -19.91 0.34
N ASP A 37 5.38 -21.10 0.95
CA ASP A 37 6.49 -21.98 1.35
C ASP A 37 7.54 -21.26 2.22
N LEU A 38 7.06 -20.51 3.22
CA LEU A 38 7.89 -19.72 4.14
C LEU A 38 7.97 -20.38 5.53
N PRO A 39 9.14 -20.31 6.21
CA PRO A 39 9.30 -20.77 7.59
C PRO A 39 8.31 -20.10 8.56
N LEU A 40 7.53 -20.94 9.27
CA LEU A 40 6.42 -20.47 10.11
C LEU A 40 6.90 -19.72 11.36
N ASP A 41 8.03 -20.12 11.92
CA ASP A 41 8.71 -19.49 13.05
C ASP A 41 9.10 -18.04 12.69
N GLN A 42 9.74 -17.84 11.54
CA GLN A 42 10.11 -16.50 11.07
C GLN A 42 8.89 -15.66 10.71
N ALA A 43 7.88 -16.28 10.07
CA ALA A 43 6.64 -15.60 9.75
C ALA A 43 5.93 -15.07 11.00
N ARG A 44 5.87 -15.86 12.09
CA ARG A 44 5.25 -15.44 13.36
C ARG A 44 6.06 -14.37 14.08
N LEU A 45 7.39 -14.44 14.01
CA LEU A 45 8.26 -13.42 14.61
C LEU A 45 8.09 -12.06 13.91
N ARG A 46 8.06 -12.06 12.57
CA ARG A 46 7.92 -10.83 11.76
C ARG A 46 6.48 -10.31 11.72
N PHE A 47 5.49 -11.21 11.74
CA PHE A 47 4.07 -10.90 11.64
C PHE A 47 3.32 -11.48 12.85
N PRO A 48 3.47 -10.88 14.05
CA PRO A 48 2.87 -11.42 15.26
C PRO A 48 1.34 -11.33 15.28
N ARG A 49 0.73 -10.41 14.51
CA ARG A 49 -0.73 -10.23 14.42
C ARG A 49 -1.18 -10.06 12.99
N LYS A 50 -2.47 -10.30 12.72
CA LYS A 50 -3.08 -10.10 11.38
C LYS A 50 -2.84 -8.68 10.84
N VAL A 51 -2.96 -7.66 11.70
CA VAL A 51 -2.72 -6.25 11.34
C VAL A 51 -1.28 -5.97 10.89
N SER A 52 -0.30 -6.77 11.33
CA SER A 52 1.10 -6.61 10.92
C SER A 52 1.28 -6.73 9.41
N VAL A 53 0.43 -7.51 8.72
CA VAL A 53 0.43 -7.61 7.24
C VAL A 53 0.07 -6.28 6.61
N LEU A 54 -0.95 -5.59 7.11
CA LEU A 54 -1.37 -4.28 6.60
C LEU A 54 -0.31 -3.21 6.83
N ILE A 55 0.31 -3.19 8.01
CA ILE A 55 1.40 -2.26 8.33
C ILE A 55 2.58 -2.48 7.37
N ARG A 56 2.94 -3.75 7.10
CA ARG A 56 4.04 -4.05 6.20
C ARG A 56 3.70 -3.75 4.75
N PHE A 57 2.47 -4.03 4.33
CA PHE A 57 1.97 -3.65 3.02
C PHE A 57 2.04 -2.14 2.79
N GLY A 58 1.58 -1.33 3.76
CA GLY A 58 1.66 0.13 3.67
C GLY A 58 3.10 0.61 3.45
N ARG A 59 4.06 0.11 4.25
CA ARG A 59 5.48 0.43 4.07
C ARG A 59 6.04 0.01 2.71
N LEU A 60 5.60 -1.11 2.16
CA LEU A 60 6.01 -1.57 0.83
C LEU A 60 5.42 -0.67 -0.26
N ALA A 61 4.16 -0.24 -0.12
CA ALA A 61 3.50 0.68 -1.04
C ALA A 61 4.15 2.07 -1.01
N ASP A 62 4.40 2.63 0.18
CA ASP A 62 5.07 3.92 0.35
C ASP A 62 6.47 3.92 -0.28
N ALA A 63 7.25 2.85 -0.06
CA ALA A 63 8.56 2.69 -0.66
C ALA A 63 8.48 2.60 -2.20
N ALA A 64 7.46 1.94 -2.73
CA ALA A 64 7.23 1.86 -4.18
C ALA A 64 6.82 3.22 -4.76
N ALA A 65 5.96 3.97 -4.08
CA ALA A 65 5.56 5.31 -4.48
C ALA A 65 6.76 6.28 -4.51
N LEU A 66 7.56 6.30 -3.44
CA LEU A 66 8.79 7.13 -3.38
C LEU A 66 9.80 6.74 -4.47
N ALA A 67 9.93 5.44 -4.76
CA ALA A 67 10.79 4.97 -5.84
C ALA A 67 10.26 5.37 -7.23
N ALA A 68 8.95 5.39 -7.44
CA ALA A 68 8.34 5.83 -8.70
C ALA A 68 8.62 7.32 -8.97
N VAL A 69 8.35 8.19 -7.99
CA VAL A 69 8.62 9.64 -8.07
C VAL A 69 10.10 9.93 -8.38
N SER A 70 11.01 9.16 -7.76
CA SER A 70 12.45 9.33 -7.97
C SER A 70 12.89 8.93 -9.38
N ARG A 71 12.20 7.97 -10.01
CA ARG A 71 12.50 7.48 -11.37
C ARG A 71 11.91 8.37 -12.47
N GLU A 72 10.82 9.07 -12.17
CA GLU A 72 10.22 10.05 -13.08
C GLU A 72 10.95 11.39 -13.10
N GLY A 73 11.94 11.61 -12.23
CA GLY A 73 12.80 12.79 -12.27
C GLY A 73 12.02 14.06 -11.95
N GLY A 74 11.84 14.32 -10.65
CA GLY A 74 11.33 15.55 -10.04
C GLY A 74 10.96 16.70 -10.98
N ALA A 75 9.67 16.81 -11.31
CA ALA A 75 9.08 18.07 -11.72
C ALA A 75 8.22 18.58 -10.56
N ALA A 76 8.85 19.22 -9.58
CA ALA A 76 8.18 20.39 -9.02
C ALA A 76 8.04 21.36 -10.21
N PRO A 77 6.84 21.82 -10.59
CA PRO A 77 6.75 22.91 -11.55
C PRO A 77 7.55 24.05 -10.95
N ALA A 78 8.56 24.52 -11.67
CA ALA A 78 9.26 25.73 -11.31
C ALA A 78 8.20 26.82 -11.08
N GLU A 79 8.03 27.23 -9.82
CA GLU A 79 7.36 28.47 -9.47
C GLU A 79 8.17 29.58 -10.15
N ARG A 80 7.83 29.88 -11.40
CA ARG A 80 8.18 31.17 -12.00
C ARG A 80 7.42 32.20 -11.17
N PRO A 81 8.08 33.21 -10.59
CA PRO A 81 7.35 34.32 -10.00
C PRO A 81 6.58 34.98 -11.16
N ALA A 82 5.26 34.79 -11.17
CA ALA A 82 4.39 35.42 -12.14
C ALA A 82 4.40 36.92 -11.86
N GLU A 83 4.97 37.71 -12.77
CA GLU A 83 4.58 39.10 -12.92
C GLU A 83 3.06 39.11 -13.20
N MET A 84 2.28 39.67 -12.28
CA MET A 84 0.84 39.86 -12.48
C MET A 84 0.59 41.05 -13.40
N PRO A 85 -0.16 40.85 -14.49
CA PRO A 85 -1.26 41.72 -14.83
C PRO A 85 -2.57 40.96 -14.58
N GLY A 86 -3.52 41.65 -13.98
CA GLY A 86 -4.73 41.04 -13.43
C GLY A 86 -5.59 40.32 -14.45
N GLU A 87 -6.06 39.15 -14.04
CA GLU A 87 -7.37 38.55 -14.28
C GLU A 87 -7.42 37.32 -13.36
N MET A 88 -8.34 37.28 -12.38
CA MET A 88 -8.52 36.08 -11.58
C MET A 88 -9.09 34.99 -12.50
N PRO A 89 -8.42 33.83 -12.69
CA PRO A 89 -9.08 32.70 -13.33
C PRO A 89 -10.20 32.24 -12.39
N GLU A 90 -11.43 32.28 -12.88
CA GLU A 90 -12.67 31.99 -12.14
C GLU A 90 -12.90 30.48 -11.89
N GLU A 91 -11.89 29.65 -12.13
CA GLU A 91 -11.99 28.21 -11.89
C GLU A 91 -10.78 27.76 -11.08
N MET A 92 -11.04 27.48 -9.80
CA MET A 92 -10.13 26.67 -8.99
C MET A 92 -9.83 25.40 -9.79
N PRO A 93 -8.56 25.01 -10.00
CA PRO A 93 -8.31 23.66 -10.45
C PRO A 93 -8.91 22.77 -9.36
N GLU A 94 -9.94 21.99 -9.71
CA GLU A 94 -10.34 20.85 -8.92
C GLU A 94 -9.09 19.98 -8.78
N GLU A 95 -8.34 20.13 -7.70
CA GLU A 95 -7.31 19.18 -7.31
C GLU A 95 -8.01 17.84 -7.21
N MET A 96 -7.85 17.03 -8.26
CA MET A 96 -8.52 15.76 -8.39
C MET A 96 -8.21 14.91 -7.15
N PRO A 97 -9.21 14.51 -6.34
CA PRO A 97 -8.98 13.64 -5.20
C PRO A 97 -8.91 12.20 -5.70
N GLY A 98 -7.97 11.90 -6.60
CA GLY A 98 -7.85 10.58 -7.22
C GLY A 98 -7.05 9.60 -6.35
N GLU A 99 -5.96 10.07 -5.76
CA GLU A 99 -5.01 9.19 -5.05
C GLU A 99 -5.44 8.85 -3.62
N MET A 100 -6.05 9.81 -2.90
CA MET A 100 -6.72 9.51 -1.63
C MET A 100 -7.94 8.61 -1.86
N ALA A 101 -8.74 8.82 -2.91
CA ALA A 101 -9.95 8.03 -3.16
C ALA A 101 -9.68 6.56 -3.52
N VAL A 102 -8.62 6.26 -4.30
CA VAL A 102 -8.29 4.86 -4.63
C VAL A 102 -7.79 4.12 -3.39
N ARG A 103 -6.89 4.74 -2.62
CA ARG A 103 -6.41 4.17 -1.35
C ARG A 103 -7.58 3.95 -0.39
N ASP A 104 -8.43 4.95 -0.21
CA ASP A 104 -9.53 4.90 0.76
C ASP A 104 -10.62 3.91 0.31
N ARG A 105 -10.87 3.75 -1.00
CA ARG A 105 -11.76 2.72 -1.54
C ARG A 105 -11.19 1.31 -1.41
N LEU A 106 -9.87 1.14 -1.60
CA LEU A 106 -9.17 -0.11 -1.32
C LEU A 106 -9.22 -0.44 0.18
N PHE A 107 -9.01 0.56 1.02
CA PHE A 107 -9.02 0.43 2.47
C PHE A 107 -10.43 0.10 2.97
N GLU A 108 -11.45 0.81 2.53
CA GLU A 108 -12.88 0.50 2.75
C GLU A 108 -13.21 -0.91 2.28
N MET A 109 -12.82 -1.31 1.07
CA MET A 109 -13.09 -2.65 0.55
C MET A 109 -12.37 -3.75 1.35
N LEU A 110 -11.15 -3.47 1.81
CA LEU A 110 -10.41 -4.34 2.73
C LEU A 110 -11.12 -4.43 4.08
N MET A 111 -11.56 -3.30 4.65
CA MET A 111 -12.18 -3.16 5.97
C MET A 111 -13.61 -3.72 6.02
N ARG A 112 -14.44 -3.54 4.99
CA ARG A 112 -15.81 -4.09 4.89
C ARG A 112 -15.87 -5.61 5.02
N ARG A 113 -14.77 -6.27 4.69
CA ARG A 113 -14.65 -7.73 4.68
C ARG A 113 -14.07 -8.27 6.01
N PHE A 114 -13.79 -7.41 6.99
CA PHE A 114 -13.47 -7.77 8.36
C PHE A 114 -14.70 -8.02 9.25
N ASP A 115 -15.88 -7.49 8.89
CA ASP A 115 -17.04 -7.38 9.80
C ASP A 115 -18.15 -8.45 9.62
N VAL A 116 -17.84 -9.64 9.06
CA VAL A 116 -18.82 -10.75 8.94
C VAL A 116 -18.24 -12.09 9.37
#